data_AF-A0A1C7MX66-F1
#
_entry.id   AF-A0A1C7MX66-F1
#
_cell.length_a   1.000
_cell.length_b   1.000
_cell.length_c   1.000
_cell.angle_alpha   90.00
_cell.angle_beta   90.00
_cell.angle_gamma   90.00
#
_symmetry.space_group_name_H-M   'P 1'
#
loop_
_entity.id
_entity.type
_entity.pdbx_description
1 polymer ?
#
loop_
_entity_poly.entity_id
_entity_poly.type
_entity_poly.pdbx_seq_one_letter_code
_entity_poly.pdbx_strand_id
1 'polypeptide(L)' 'VGQAVDVVGQAGRPKTITGFQTHSTPVLLAHSERAELATEEYLSLAPVLEGIVLLRKNPDYMEEDKE' A
#
# COMPACT_ATOMS: atom_id res chain seq x y z
N VAL A 1 -0.59 -8.96 -22.47
CA VAL A 1 0.80 -9.24 -22.03
C VAL A 1 0.81 -9.22 -20.51
N GLY A 2 0.77 -10.40 -19.88
CA GLY A 2 0.77 -10.52 -18.42
C GLY A 2 2.19 -10.35 -17.90
N GLN A 3 2.37 -9.47 -16.92
CA GLN A 3 3.67 -9.24 -16.29
C GLN A 3 4.01 -10.47 -15.44
N ALA A 4 5.04 -11.22 -15.86
CA ALA A 4 5.53 -12.36 -15.12
C ALA A 4 6.30 -11.86 -13.89
N VAL A 5 5.93 -12.36 -12.71
CA VAL A 5 6.67 -12.16 -11.46
C VAL A 5 7.48 -13.42 -11.20
N ASP A 6 8.77 -13.27 -10.91
CA ASP A 6 9.69 -14.38 -10.73
C ASP A 6 9.34 -15.18 -9.46
N VAL A 7 9.05 -16.47 -9.64
CA VAL A 7 8.62 -17.38 -8.59
C VAL A 7 9.81 -18.25 -8.21
N VAL A 8 10.45 -17.97 -7.07
CA VAL A 8 11.27 -18.98 -6.38
C VAL A 8 10.36 -19.85 -5.52
N GLY A 9 9.91 -20.96 -6.10
CA GLY A 9 9.05 -21.93 -5.43
C GLY A 9 9.82 -22.80 -4.44
N GLN A 10 9.43 -22.76 -3.16
CA GLN A 10 9.57 -23.93 -2.30
C GLN A 10 8.29 -24.76 -2.39
N ALA A 11 8.43 -26.01 -2.80
CA ALA A 11 7.33 -26.97 -2.87
C ALA A 11 6.71 -27.19 -1.48
N GLY A 12 5.38 -27.03 -1.37
CA GLY A 12 4.61 -27.61 -0.25
C GLY A 12 3.64 -26.68 0.48
N ARG A 13 3.71 -25.35 0.31
CA ARG A 13 2.71 -24.43 0.87
C ARG A 13 2.45 -23.27 -0.08
N PRO A 14 1.26 -23.17 -0.71
CA PRO A 14 0.92 -21.97 -1.46
C PRO A 14 0.83 -20.80 -0.47
N LYS A 15 1.88 -19.98 -0.39
CA LYS A 15 1.79 -18.67 0.23
C LYS A 15 1.14 -17.75 -0.78
N THR A 16 -0.06 -17.27 -0.48
CA THR A 16 -0.67 -16.15 -1.20
C THR A 16 0.30 -14.98 -1.13
N ILE A 17 1.00 -14.68 -2.23
CA ILE A 17 1.89 -13.51 -2.30
C ILE A 17 0.96 -12.30 -2.46
N THR A 18 0.62 -11.66 -1.35
CA THR A 18 0.04 -10.32 -1.40
C THR A 18 1.19 -9.35 -1.67
N GLY A 19 1.42 -9.00 -2.93
CA GLY A 19 2.42 -8.03 -3.33
C GLY A 19 1.90 -6.61 -3.12
N PHE A 20 2.04 -6.07 -1.92
CA PHE A 20 1.93 -4.63 -1.68
C PHE A 20 3.33 -4.08 -1.41
N GLN A 21 3.70 -3.01 -2.09
CA GLN A 21 4.97 -2.33 -1.92
C GLN A 21 4.72 -0.98 -1.25
N THR A 22 5.30 -0.76 -0.08
CA THR A 22 5.21 0.53 0.61
C THR A 22 6.27 1.47 0.05
N HIS A 23 5.83 2.59 -0.52
CA HIS A 23 6.72 3.66 -0.95
C HIS A 23 6.64 4.82 0.05
N SER A 24 7.79 5.29 0.51
CA SER A 24 7.89 6.51 1.35
C SER A 24 7.99 7.79 0.51
N THR A 25 8.29 7.66 -0.78
CA THR A 25 8.32 8.76 -1.76
C THR A 25 7.15 8.63 -2.73
N PRO A 26 6.61 9.76 -3.24
CA PRO A 26 5.51 9.71 -4.20
C PRO A 26 5.95 8.99 -5.47
N VAL A 27 5.19 7.99 -5.89
CA VAL A 27 5.39 7.22 -7.11
C VAL A 27 4.15 7.27 -7.99
N LEU A 28 4.35 7.20 -9.30
CA LEU A 28 3.25 7.09 -10.25
C LEU A 28 2.77 5.65 -10.31
N LEU A 29 1.50 5.43 -9.97
CA LEU A 29 0.87 4.12 -10.04
C LEU A 29 0.54 3.78 -11.51
N ALA A 30 0.79 2.53 -11.90
CA ALA A 30 0.33 2.01 -13.18
C ALA A 30 -1.18 1.77 -13.18
N HIS A 31 -1.79 1.64 -14.36
CA HIS A 31 -3.26 1.51 -14.54
C HIS A 31 -3.91 0.30 -13.84
N SER A 32 -3.11 -0.64 -13.33
CA SER A 32 -3.58 -1.84 -12.61
C SER A 32 -3.15 -1.84 -11.13
N GLU A 33 -2.49 -0.78 -10.67
CA GLU A 33 -2.03 -0.64 -9.30
C GLU A 33 -3.04 0.18 -8.50
N ARG A 34 -3.23 -0.20 -7.23
CA ARG A 34 -4.04 0.55 -6.27
C ARG A 34 -3.14 0.98 -5.14
N ALA A 35 -3.25 2.24 -4.74
CA ALA A 35 -2.62 2.71 -3.52
C ALA A 35 -3.59 2.57 -2.34
N GLU A 36 -2.99 2.32 -1.18
CA GLU A 36 -3.61 2.41 0.13
C GLU A 36 -2.60 3.07 1.08
N LEU A 37 -3.10 3.79 2.09
CA LEU A 37 -2.23 4.35 3.12
C LEU A 37 -1.75 3.22 4.04
N ALA A 38 -0.44 3.09 4.19
CA ALA A 38 0.14 2.03 5.01
C ALA A 38 -0.04 2.25 6.52
N THR A 39 -0.40 3.47 6.94
CA THR A 39 -0.61 3.83 8.34
C THR A 39 -1.93 4.59 8.51
N GLU A 40 -2.52 4.48 9.69
CA GLU A 40 -3.76 5.18 10.06
C GLU A 40 -3.51 6.60 10.62
N GLU A 41 -2.27 7.10 10.57
CA GLU A 41 -1.91 8.44 11.06
C GLU A 41 -2.62 9.55 10.28
N TYR A 42 -2.89 9.30 9.00
CA TYR A 42 -3.58 10.22 8.10
C TYR A 42 -4.80 9.57 7.48
N LEU A 43 -5.86 10.34 7.31
CA LEU A 43 -7.06 9.95 6.57
C LEU A 43 -7.10 10.71 5.25
N SER A 44 -7.44 10.01 4.16
CA SER A 44 -7.68 10.66 2.87
C SER A 44 -9.03 11.38 2.87
N LEU A 45 -9.04 12.62 2.38
CA LEU A 45 -10.29 13.34 2.12
C LEU A 45 -10.93 12.90 0.80
N ALA A 46 -10.14 12.33 -0.11
CA ALA A 46 -10.62 11.76 -1.35
C ALA A 46 -10.98 10.28 -1.16
N PRO A 47 -12.04 9.79 -1.83
CA PRO A 47 -12.44 8.38 -1.80
C PRO A 47 -11.50 7.46 -2.61
N VAL A 48 -10.63 8.02 -3.44
CA VAL A 48 -9.70 7.29 -4.32
C VAL A 48 -8.32 7.94 -4.24
N LEU A 49 -7.26 7.12 -4.16
CA LEU A 49 -5.87 7.56 -4.08
C LEU A 49 -5.23 7.66 -5.48
N GLU A 50 -5.64 8.68 -6.25
CA GLU A 50 -5.12 8.94 -7.60
C GLU A 50 -4.57 10.37 -7.72
N GLY A 51 -3.40 10.52 -8.34
CA GLY A 51 -2.79 11.83 -8.60
C GLY A 51 -2.36 12.56 -7.33
N ILE A 52 -2.99 13.70 -7.04
CA ILE A 52 -2.73 14.53 -5.84
C ILE A 52 -3.88 14.33 -4.87
N VAL A 53 -3.57 13.81 -3.68
CA VAL A 53 -4.56 13.52 -2.63
C VAL A 53 -4.33 14.46 -1.44
N LEU A 54 -5.40 15.06 -0.94
CA LEU A 54 -5.37 15.81 0.31
C LEU A 54 -5.58 14.86 1.50
N LEU A 55 -4.65 14.90 2.44
CA LEU A 55 -4.67 14.12 3.66
C LEU A 55 -4.98 15.03 4.86
N ARG A 56 -5.71 14.51 5.83
CA ARG A 56 -5.90 15.12 7.16
C ARG A 56 -5.27 14.23 8.21
N LYS A 57 -4.72 14.81 9.28
CA LYS A 57 -4.30 14.03 10.44
C LYS A 57 -5.51 13.31 11.04
N ASN A 58 -5.35 12.04 11.36
CA ASN A 58 -6.39 11.26 11.99
C ASN A 58 -6.50 11.67 13.47
N PRO A 59 -7.65 12.19 13.93
CA PRO A 59 -7.85 12.55 15.35
C PRO A 59 -7.88 11.32 16.28
N ASP A 60 -8.21 10.15 15.75
CA ASP A 60 -8.33 8.91 16.52
C ASP A 60 -7.03 8.09 16.51
N TYR A 61 -5.97 8.59 15.86
CA TYR A 61 -4.69 7.91 15.83
C TYR A 61 -4.00 8.00 17.20
N MET A 62 -3.79 6.83 17.81
CA MET A 62 -2.96 6.67 19.00
C MET A 62 -1.60 6.17 18.56
N GLU A 63 -0.53 6.88 18.92
CA GLU A 63 0.83 6.38 18.71
C GLU A 63 0.98 5.08 19.51
N GLU A 64 1.14 3.95 18.82
CA GLU A 64 1.58 2.72 19.48
C GLU A 64 3.01 2.95 19.97
N ASP A 65 3.21 2.86 21.29
CA ASP A 65 4.52 2.87 21.91
C ASP A 65 5.37 1.75 21.28
N LYS A 66 6.29 2.12 20.41
CA LYS A 66 7.27 1.20 19.83
C LYS A 66 8.31 0.88 20.92
N GLU A 67 8.07 -0.18 21.68
CA GLU A 67 9.12 -0.88 22.45
C GLU A 67 10.11 -1.61 21.52
#